data_AF-A0A1G3HIJ6-F1
#
_entry.id   AF-A0A1G3HIJ6-F1
#
_cell.length_a   1.000
_cell.length_b   1.000
_cell.length_c   1.000
_cell.angle_alpha   90.00
_cell.angle_beta   90.00
_cell.angle_gamma   90.00
#
_symmetry.space_group_name_H-M   'P 1'
#
loop_
_entity.id
_entity.type
_entity.pdbx_description
1 polymer ?
#
loop_
_entity_poly.entity_id
_entity_poly.type
_entity_poly.pdbx_seq_one_letter_code
_entity_poly.pdbx_strand_id
1 'polypeptide(L)'
;MIDDDRKRRNSLLASLAFAGGASVARELRDELESVHNVPATLDRVRADLRVLADIGALRLEGDRVMLTAEGREHVDRLRALF
;
A
#
# COMPACT_ATOMS: atom_id res chain seq x y z
N MET A 1 17.42 -3.05 2.54
CA MET A 1 16.74 -3.74 1.43
C MET A 1 15.43 -4.41 1.85
N ILE A 2 15.44 -5.44 2.72
CA ILE A 2 14.19 -6.08 3.20
C ILE A 2 13.36 -5.13 4.09
N ASP A 3 14.02 -4.36 4.95
CA ASP A 3 13.34 -3.38 5.81
C ASP A 3 12.73 -2.21 5.03
N ASP A 4 13.41 -1.73 3.99
CA ASP A 4 12.91 -0.64 3.13
C ASP A 4 11.67 -1.09 2.34
N ASP A 5 11.67 -2.34 1.90
CA ASP A 5 10.54 -2.95 1.21
C ASP A 5 9.34 -3.11 2.15
N ARG A 6 9.59 -3.58 3.39
CA ARG A 6 8.55 -3.67 4.42
C ARG A 6 7.97 -2.30 4.75
N LYS A 7 8.83 -1.30 4.98
CA LYS A 7 8.39 0.07 5.27
C LYS A 7 7.51 0.61 4.13
N ARG A 8 7.95 0.48 2.88
CA ARG A 8 7.20 0.97 1.72
C ARG A 8 5.84 0.28 1.54
N ARG A 9 5.78 -1.03 1.72
CA ARG A 9 4.51 -1.80 1.66
C ARG A 9 3.54 -1.40 2.77
N ASN A 10 4.04 -1.20 3.99
CA ASN A 10 3.22 -0.71 5.10
C ASN A 10 2.71 0.72 4.82
N SER A 11 3.55 1.59 4.28
CA SER A 11 3.15 2.93 3.85
C SER A 11 2.07 2.90 2.76
N LEU A 12 2.17 2.00 1.77
CA LEU A 12 1.13 1.80 0.74
C LEU A 12 -0.21 1.40 1.36
N LEU A 13 -0.22 0.44 2.29
CA LEU A 13 -1.43 0.00 2.97
C LEU A 13 -2.05 1.13 3.81
N ALA A 14 -1.22 1.91 4.52
CA ALA A 14 -1.68 3.05 5.31
C ALA A 14 -2.30 4.13 4.42
N SER A 15 -1.61 4.53 3.35
CA SER A 15 -2.10 5.46 2.33
C SER A 15 -3.46 5.04 1.77
N LEU A 16 -3.56 3.79 1.33
CA LEU A 16 -4.80 3.25 0.79
C LEU A 16 -5.95 3.25 1.82
N ALA A 17 -5.66 2.95 3.09
CA ALA A 17 -6.65 3.01 4.16
C ALA A 17 -7.12 4.44 4.44
N PHE A 18 -6.23 5.44 4.35
CA PHE A 18 -6.61 6.86 4.45
C PHE A 18 -7.44 7.34 3.26
N ALA A 19 -7.18 6.82 2.06
CA ALA A 19 -7.94 7.11 0.84
C ALA A 19 -9.34 6.42 0.79
N GLY A 20 -9.85 5.90 1.90
CA GLY A 20 -11.15 5.19 1.95
C GLY A 20 -11.09 3.74 1.47
N GLY A 21 -9.89 3.20 1.27
CA GLY A 21 -9.65 1.80 0.92
C GLY A 21 -9.65 1.50 -0.58
N ALA A 22 -9.63 2.52 -1.44
CA ALA A 22 -9.45 2.37 -2.87
C ALA A 22 -8.65 3.54 -3.46
N SER A 23 -7.77 3.28 -4.43
CA SER A 23 -6.99 4.29 -5.15
C SER A 23 -6.42 3.68 -6.44
N VAL A 24 -5.54 4.39 -7.12
CA VAL A 24 -4.75 3.90 -8.27
C VAL A 24 -3.26 3.95 -7.99
N ALA A 25 -2.49 3.13 -8.70
CA ALA A 25 -1.04 2.98 -8.44
C ALA A 25 -0.26 4.31 -8.55
N ARG A 26 -0.70 5.23 -9.42
CA ARG A 26 -0.08 6.55 -9.59
C ARG A 26 -0.27 7.44 -8.36
N GLU A 27 -1.49 7.54 -7.86
CA GLU A 27 -1.80 8.33 -6.66
C GLU A 27 -1.05 7.80 -5.44
N LEU A 28 -1.04 6.48 -5.25
CA LEU A 28 -0.29 5.85 -4.15
C LEU A 28 1.22 6.11 -4.23
N ARG A 29 1.77 6.21 -5.44
CA ARG A 29 3.18 6.60 -5.64
C ARG A 29 3.41 8.04 -5.20
N ASP A 30 2.53 8.95 -5.57
CA ASP A 30 2.65 10.37 -5.22
C ASP A 30 2.47 10.58 -3.70
N GLU A 31 1.58 9.80 -3.06
CA GLU A 31 1.41 9.79 -1.61
C GLU A 31 2.62 9.19 -0.86
N LEU A 32 3.22 8.12 -1.38
CA LEU A 32 4.44 7.55 -0.79
C LEU A 32 5.55 8.58 -0.64
N GLU A 33 5.74 9.40 -1.67
CA GLU A 33 6.75 10.45 -1.67
C GLU A 33 6.34 11.63 -0.77
N SER A 34 5.12 12.13 -0.92
CA SER A 34 4.66 13.34 -0.23
C SER A 34 4.31 13.15 1.26
N VAL A 35 3.78 11.99 1.65
CA VAL A 35 3.32 11.70 3.02
C VAL A 35 4.37 10.92 3.81
N HIS A 36 4.99 9.92 3.19
CA HIS A 36 5.89 8.99 3.89
C HIS A 36 7.37 9.27 3.65
N ASN A 37 7.71 10.22 2.76
CA ASN A 37 9.07 10.51 2.30
C ASN A 37 9.80 9.26 1.79
N VAL A 38 9.07 8.40 1.06
CA VAL A 38 9.58 7.16 0.45
C VAL A 38 9.47 7.29 -1.07
N PRO A 39 10.46 7.89 -1.75
CA PRO A 39 10.46 7.98 -3.20
C PRO A 39 10.56 6.58 -3.83
N ALA A 40 9.68 6.30 -4.79
CA ALA A 40 9.64 5.03 -5.49
C ALA A 40 9.18 5.20 -6.95
N THR A 41 9.72 4.37 -7.85
CA THR A 41 9.22 4.32 -9.23
C THR A 41 7.84 3.67 -9.28
N LEU A 42 7.05 4.02 -10.30
CA LEU A 42 5.72 3.43 -10.49
C LEU A 42 5.78 1.90 -10.66
N ASP A 43 6.81 1.40 -11.35
CA ASP A 43 7.00 -0.05 -11.51
C ASP A 43 7.31 -0.73 -10.17
N ARG A 44 8.05 -0.06 -9.28
CA ARG A 44 8.32 -0.59 -7.94
C ARG A 44 7.04 -0.63 -7.10
N VAL A 45 6.23 0.42 -7.15
CA VAL A 45 4.92 0.46 -6.49
C VAL A 45 4.03 -0.67 -7.01
N ARG A 46 3.93 -0.86 -8.32
CA ARG A 46 3.17 -1.97 -8.92
C ARG A 46 3.67 -3.34 -8.48
N ALA A 47 4.98 -3.53 -8.38
CA ALA A 47 5.55 -4.78 -7.87
C ALA A 47 5.15 -5.03 -6.41
N ASP A 48 5.21 -4.01 -5.55
CA ASP A 48 4.79 -4.14 -4.15
C ASP A 48 3.29 -4.36 -3.98
N LEU A 49 2.47 -3.72 -4.81
CA LEU A 49 1.02 -3.94 -4.83
C LEU A 49 0.67 -5.37 -5.22
N ARG A 50 1.41 -5.98 -6.16
CA ARG A 50 1.25 -7.41 -6.49
C ARG A 50 1.60 -8.30 -5.31
N VAL A 51 2.71 -8.05 -4.63
CA VAL A 51 3.08 -8.80 -3.43
C VAL A 51 2.01 -8.71 -2.34
N LEU A 52 1.43 -7.52 -2.14
CA LEU A 52 0.34 -7.31 -1.20
C LEU A 52 -0.97 -8.00 -1.63
N ALA A 53 -1.23 -8.10 -2.92
CA ALA A 53 -2.37 -8.85 -3.46
C ALA A 53 -2.16 -10.37 -3.31
N ASP A 54 -0.95 -10.87 -3.52
CA ASP A 54 -0.60 -12.30 -3.39
C ASP A 54 -0.83 -12.82 -1.96
N ILE A 55 -0.68 -11.96 -0.95
CA ILE A 55 -0.97 -12.28 0.46
C ILE A 55 -2.41 -11.95 0.87
N GLY A 56 -3.27 -11.56 -0.08
CA GLY A 56 -4.69 -11.28 0.15
C GLY A 56 -5.00 -9.95 0.84
N ALA A 57 -4.02 -9.06 1.01
CA ALA A 57 -4.27 -7.75 1.62
C ALA A 57 -4.97 -6.77 0.66
N LEU A 58 -4.81 -6.98 -0.64
CA LEU A 58 -5.33 -6.13 -1.70
C LEU A 58 -6.04 -6.92 -2.80
N ARG A 59 -6.94 -6.25 -3.50
CA ARG A 59 -7.47 -6.67 -4.80
C ARG A 59 -7.05 -5.67 -5.87
N LEU A 60 -6.54 -6.17 -6.99
CA LEU A 60 -6.13 -5.37 -8.14
C LEU A 60 -7.12 -5.55 -9.29
N GLU A 61 -7.57 -4.44 -9.88
CA GLU A 61 -8.46 -4.42 -11.04
C GLU A 61 -7.95 -3.40 -12.07
N GLY A 62 -7.13 -3.87 -13.01
CA GLY A 62 -6.40 -2.99 -13.92
C GLY A 62 -5.40 -2.12 -13.13
N ASP A 63 -5.58 -0.80 -13.17
CA ASP A 63 -4.75 0.15 -12.39
C ASP A 63 -5.39 0.51 -11.03
N ARG A 64 -6.61 0.01 -10.74
CA ARG A 64 -7.28 0.20 -9.47
C ARG A 64 -6.77 -0.78 -8.42
N VAL A 65 -6.67 -0.28 -7.19
CA VAL A 65 -6.22 -0.99 -6.01
C VAL A 65 -7.29 -0.85 -4.94
N MET A 66 -7.69 -1.95 -4.30
CA MET A 66 -8.70 -1.96 -3.25
C MET A 66 -8.24 -2.77 -2.04
N LEU A 67 -8.47 -2.27 -0.83
CA LEU A 67 -8.26 -3.04 0.40
C LEU A 67 -9.30 -4.15 0.55
N THR A 68 -8.84 -5.36 0.87
CA THR A 68 -9.70 -6.46 1.31
C THR A 68 -10.12 -6.26 2.77
N ALA A 69 -10.95 -7.17 3.30
CA ALA A 69 -11.29 -7.16 4.73
C ALA A 69 -10.04 -7.49 5.58
N GLU A 70 -9.27 -8.47 5.14
CA GLU A 70 -8.02 -8.92 5.75
C GLU A 70 -6.96 -7.81 5.73
N GLY A 71 -6.88 -7.06 4.62
CA GLY A 71 -6.00 -5.91 4.49
C GLY A 71 -6.36 -4.78 5.47
N ARG A 72 -7.65 -4.51 5.67
CA ARG A 72 -8.12 -3.53 6.67
C ARG A 72 -7.73 -3.94 8.08
N GLU A 73 -8.01 -5.19 8.45
CA GLU A 73 -7.62 -5.71 9.76
C GLU A 73 -6.10 -5.61 9.99
N HIS A 74 -5.30 -5.87 8.96
CA HIS A 74 -3.84 -5.72 9.04
C HIS A 74 -3.43 -4.26 9.31
N VAL A 75 -4.01 -3.29 8.60
CA VAL A 75 -3.75 -1.86 8.83
C VAL A 75 -4.19 -1.42 10.21
N ASP A 76 -5.35 -1.88 10.68
CA ASP A 76 -5.85 -1.53 12.01
C ASP A 76 -4.95 -2.06 13.12
N ARG A 77 -4.42 -3.28 12.97
CA ARG A 77 -3.39 -3.83 13.88
C ARG A 77 -2.11 -3.02 13.86
N LEU A 78 -1.64 -2.59 12.69
CA LEU A 78 -0.47 -1.72 12.57
C LEU A 78 -0.70 -0.38 13.27
N ARG A 79 -1.88 0.22 13.11
CA ARG A 79 -2.25 1.48 13.78
C ARG A 79 -2.32 1.34 15.29
N ALA A 80 -2.83 0.24 15.82
CA ALA A 80 -2.95 0.01 17.26
C ALA A 80 -1.59 -0.13 17.99
N LEU A 81 -0.49 -0.30 17.26
CA LEU A 81 0.86 -0.40 17.82
C LEU A 81 1.56 0.96 17.98
N PHE A 82 0.94 2.05 17.52
CA PHE A 82 1.44 3.42 17.60
C PHE A 82 0.41 4.36 18.24
#